data_AF-A0A3M1IKD3-F1
#
_entry.id   AF-A0A3M1IKD3-F1
#
_cell.length_a   1.000
_cell.length_b   1.000
_cell.length_c   1.000
_cell.angle_alpha   90.00
_cell.angle_beta   90.00
_cell.angle_gamma   90.00
#
_symmetry.space_group_name_H-M   'P 1'
#
loop_
_entity.id
_entity.type
_entity.pdbx_description
1 polymer ?
#
loop_
_entity_poly.entity_id
_entity_poly.type
_entity_poly.pdbx_seq_one_letter_code
_entity_poly.pdbx_strand_id
1 'polypeptide(L)'
;MQEPKKFRYDPEIRYDEIREDDDAACIEALKEFKKGFLYPQETHVLNADGLRKYINSASVTPDIRADFRFKQNDIEQALNEIVRQYSELEAALDEKNLETAATRDYYNIFQSADILPEKLDYVKFLKTYEALKWFNKRVREQWQIIREIFEGIKVNTFNELFLEQVLLYKTYPRLELCDMTDLLLRRMAYILKIKKEKEEGSRIVAEGEYTSVIRYGLSTIFQPDLKDVLSGITEIKKEEKKKKITSYADVKDSAIVNPYLLDTRGDRHFNQSYLYILQVNQDKLAIERQRIQKAVYIETHLGAEETALRQDLIRKFISTARSKNRAEEYKEFLFEYFNFTCESILLHFMDFDEDKKKLFLYHLGPIYFLKMVMHFMREGRTGFIHRHYYKDQMLRELPFNFLKYVLIQWWDTNIFQKTTKANRNSYEIYLSFVQKMATMWLAERDKVIEGIQSDNMLRRAYEAHDHKTLMPYVENVVSYLYATLFVRFLSQDFIFLPEGRLKKLAGGESITI
;
A
#
# COMPACT_ATOMS: atom_id res chain seq x y z
N MET A 1 -3.51 30.88 -19.05
CA MET A 1 -4.17 30.06 -18.02
C MET A 1 -5.31 29.32 -18.70
N GLN A 2 -5.17 28.01 -18.91
CA GLN A 2 -6.33 27.21 -19.27
C GLN A 2 -7.14 27.00 -17.99
N GLU A 3 -8.44 27.32 -18.02
CA GLU A 3 -9.34 26.98 -16.92
C GLU A 3 -9.26 25.45 -16.68
N PRO A 4 -9.11 24.99 -15.43
CA PRO A 4 -9.21 23.56 -15.15
C PRO A 4 -10.61 23.11 -15.59
N LYS A 5 -10.68 22.03 -16.39
CA LYS A 5 -11.94 21.37 -16.73
C LYS A 5 -12.69 21.10 -15.43
N LYS A 6 -13.83 21.77 -15.22
CA LYS A 6 -14.68 21.54 -14.05
C LYS A 6 -15.32 20.16 -14.18
N PHE A 7 -14.80 19.20 -13.41
CA PHE A 7 -15.41 17.89 -13.26
C PHE A 7 -16.58 18.03 -12.29
N ARG A 8 -17.80 18.16 -12.82
CA ARG A 8 -19.02 18.19 -12.01
C ARG A 8 -19.82 16.92 -12.26
N TYR A 9 -20.29 16.30 -11.18
CA TYR A 9 -21.28 15.23 -11.26
C TYR A 9 -22.60 15.83 -11.76
N ASP A 10 -23.16 15.25 -12.82
CA ASP A 10 -24.46 15.63 -13.37
C ASP A 10 -25.44 14.44 -13.27
N PRO A 11 -26.45 14.51 -12.38
CA PRO A 11 -27.44 13.45 -12.16
C PRO A 11 -28.33 13.16 -13.38
N GLU A 12 -28.35 14.05 -14.38
CA GLU A 12 -29.17 13.89 -15.60
C GLU A 12 -28.45 13.08 -16.71
N ILE A 13 -27.17 12.76 -16.53
CA ILE A 13 -26.43 11.92 -17.48
C ILE A 13 -26.93 10.48 -17.37
N ARG A 14 -27.34 9.89 -18.51
CA ARG A 14 -27.51 8.43 -18.61
C ARG A 14 -26.18 7.74 -18.33
N TYR A 15 -26.08 7.06 -17.18
CA TYR A 15 -24.89 6.35 -16.73
C TYR A 15 -24.62 5.04 -17.48
N ASP A 16 -25.31 4.81 -18.60
CA ASP A 16 -25.18 3.62 -19.45
C ASP A 16 -23.84 3.62 -20.22
N GLU A 17 -23.18 4.78 -20.36
CA GLU A 17 -21.94 4.93 -21.13
C GLU A 17 -20.91 5.80 -20.39
N ILE A 18 -19.71 5.24 -20.17
CA ILE A 18 -18.55 5.97 -19.63
C ILE A 18 -17.92 6.77 -20.78
N ARG A 19 -17.58 8.04 -20.59
CA ARG A 19 -16.84 8.83 -21.60
C ARG A 19 -15.34 8.47 -21.58
N GLU A 20 -14.69 8.40 -22.74
CA GLU A 20 -13.26 7.99 -22.85
C GLU A 20 -12.30 8.93 -22.13
N ASP A 21 -12.60 10.23 -22.15
CA ASP A 21 -11.86 11.28 -21.47
C ASP A 21 -12.04 11.26 -19.95
N ASP A 22 -13.11 10.65 -19.44
CA ASP A 22 -13.33 10.48 -18.01
C ASP A 22 -12.42 9.35 -17.45
N ASP A 23 -12.31 8.19 -18.10
CA ASP A 23 -11.74 6.99 -17.45
C ASP A 23 -10.27 7.17 -17.01
N ALA A 24 -9.39 7.65 -17.90
CA ALA A 24 -7.97 7.82 -17.60
C ALA A 24 -7.66 9.02 -16.69
N ALA A 25 -8.35 10.15 -16.89
CA ALA A 25 -8.12 11.37 -16.12
C ALA A 25 -8.70 11.27 -14.69
N CYS A 26 -9.82 10.55 -14.52
CA CYS A 26 -10.44 10.35 -13.21
C CYS A 26 -9.56 9.52 -12.27
N ILE A 27 -8.87 8.50 -12.75
CA ILE A 27 -8.11 7.58 -11.89
C ILE A 27 -6.94 8.30 -11.20
N GLU A 28 -6.26 9.21 -11.90
CA GLU A 28 -5.18 10.00 -11.30
C GLU A 28 -5.74 11.05 -10.31
N ALA A 29 -6.85 11.71 -10.67
CA ALA A 29 -7.50 12.69 -9.79
C ALA A 29 -8.05 12.06 -8.50
N LEU A 30 -8.48 10.80 -8.55
CA LEU A 30 -9.06 10.07 -7.41
C LEU A 30 -8.04 9.32 -6.56
N LYS A 31 -6.73 9.48 -6.80
CA LYS A 31 -5.67 8.69 -6.15
C LYS A 31 -5.72 8.69 -4.62
N GLU A 32 -6.09 9.80 -4.00
CA GLU A 32 -6.20 9.89 -2.53
C GLU A 32 -7.33 8.99 -1.97
N PHE A 33 -8.39 8.74 -2.74
CA PHE A 33 -9.50 7.86 -2.35
C PHE A 33 -9.12 6.37 -2.33
N LYS A 34 -7.95 5.96 -2.87
CA LYS A 34 -7.46 4.57 -2.77
C LYS A 34 -7.16 4.13 -1.34
N LYS A 35 -6.91 5.09 -0.45
CA LYS A 35 -6.68 4.86 0.98
C LYS A 35 -7.97 4.61 1.77
N GLY A 36 -9.13 4.71 1.12
CA GLY A 36 -10.45 4.57 1.73
C GLY A 36 -11.34 5.79 1.48
N PHE A 37 -12.66 5.62 1.60
CA PHE A 37 -13.64 6.68 1.39
C PHE A 37 -13.51 7.83 2.39
N LEU A 38 -13.16 7.54 3.64
CA LEU A 38 -13.05 8.54 4.71
C LEU A 38 -11.73 9.35 4.65
N TYR A 39 -10.64 8.76 4.18
CA TYR A 39 -9.30 9.34 4.31
C TYR A 39 -9.18 10.74 3.66
N PRO A 40 -9.58 10.96 2.40
CA PRO A 40 -9.57 12.31 1.84
C PRO A 40 -10.54 13.23 2.55
N GLN A 41 -11.69 12.73 3.00
CA GLN A 41 -12.74 13.54 3.61
C GLN A 41 -12.35 14.08 4.99
N GLU A 42 -11.48 13.39 5.72
CA GLU A 42 -10.91 13.85 6.99
C GLU A 42 -10.21 15.21 6.83
N THR A 43 -9.66 15.49 5.64
CA THR A 43 -8.99 16.76 5.37
C THR A 43 -9.94 17.97 5.42
N HIS A 44 -11.25 17.79 5.29
CA HIS A 44 -12.23 18.85 5.55
C HIS A 44 -12.23 19.27 7.02
N VAL A 45 -12.17 18.31 7.95
CA VAL A 45 -12.11 18.57 9.39
C VAL A 45 -10.79 19.22 9.77
N LEU A 46 -9.67 18.68 9.27
CA LEU A 46 -8.34 19.24 9.53
C LEU A 46 -8.21 20.68 9.03
N ASN A 47 -8.74 20.99 7.84
CA ASN A 47 -8.74 22.36 7.33
C ASN A 47 -9.72 23.27 8.07
N ALA A 48 -10.88 22.76 8.50
CA ALA A 48 -11.84 23.53 9.28
C ALA A 48 -11.23 23.98 10.62
N ASP A 49 -10.61 23.05 11.36
CA ASP A 49 -9.86 23.37 12.59
C ASP A 49 -8.66 24.29 12.31
N GLY A 50 -7.91 24.00 11.24
CA GLY A 50 -6.78 24.82 10.82
C GLY A 50 -7.17 26.24 10.38
N LEU A 51 -8.37 26.45 9.85
CA LEU A 51 -8.92 27.77 9.54
C LEU A 51 -9.36 28.47 10.81
N ARG A 52 -10.11 27.80 11.68
CA ARG A 52 -10.51 28.31 13.01
C ARG A 52 -9.32 28.80 13.82
N LYS A 53 -8.25 28.00 13.90
CA LYS A 53 -7.02 28.38 14.61
C LYS A 53 -6.34 29.57 13.95
N TYR A 54 -6.30 29.61 12.62
CA TYR A 54 -5.65 30.69 11.89
C TYR A 54 -6.35 32.04 12.07
N ILE A 55 -7.68 32.11 11.88
CA ILE A 55 -8.44 33.37 12.02
C ILE A 55 -8.41 33.93 13.45
N ASN A 56 -8.25 33.06 14.44
CA ASN A 56 -8.15 33.44 15.85
C ASN A 56 -6.70 33.66 16.34
N SER A 57 -5.70 33.33 15.52
CA SER A 57 -4.28 33.40 15.89
C SER A 57 -3.79 34.83 16.09
N ALA A 58 -2.76 34.99 16.91
CA ALA A 58 -2.13 36.29 17.15
C ALA A 58 -1.48 36.91 15.90
N SER A 59 -1.24 36.12 14.84
CA SER A 59 -0.72 36.64 13.57
C SER A 59 -1.78 37.36 12.72
N VAL A 60 -3.07 37.25 13.06
CA VAL A 60 -4.13 38.02 12.40
C VAL A 60 -4.38 39.29 13.22
N THR A 61 -4.02 40.44 12.64
CA THR A 61 -4.10 41.75 13.29
C THR A 61 -5.55 42.17 13.58
N PRO A 62 -5.79 43.05 14.57
CA PRO A 62 -7.14 43.55 14.86
C PRO A 62 -7.84 44.18 13.65
N ASP A 63 -7.10 44.86 12.78
CA ASP A 63 -7.64 45.48 11.57
C ASP A 63 -8.18 44.43 10.59
N ILE A 64 -7.43 43.33 10.36
CA ILE A 64 -7.88 42.22 9.52
C ILE A 64 -9.08 41.51 10.15
N ARG A 65 -9.11 41.38 11.48
CA ARG A 65 -10.28 40.79 12.19
C ARG A 65 -11.53 41.64 12.03
N ALA A 66 -11.40 42.96 11.95
CA ALA A 66 -12.54 43.85 11.75
C ALA A 66 -13.25 43.58 10.41
N ASP A 67 -12.51 43.20 9.38
CA ASP A 67 -13.03 42.92 8.03
C ASP A 67 -14.04 41.76 7.99
N PHE A 68 -13.91 40.77 8.87
CA PHE A 68 -14.82 39.60 8.91
C PHE A 68 -15.59 39.45 10.23
N ARG A 69 -15.47 40.40 11.16
CA ARG A 69 -16.08 40.31 12.50
C ARG A 69 -17.60 40.13 12.46
N PHE A 70 -18.29 40.85 11.56
CA PHE A 70 -19.75 40.76 11.41
C PHE A 70 -20.22 39.41 10.84
N LYS A 71 -19.30 38.63 10.26
CA LYS A 71 -19.54 37.31 9.68
C LYS A 71 -18.92 36.18 10.50
N GLN A 72 -18.37 36.47 11.69
CA GLN A 72 -17.70 35.49 12.53
C GLN A 72 -18.62 34.35 12.96
N ASN A 73 -19.88 34.64 13.28
CA ASN A 73 -20.87 33.60 13.63
C ASN A 73 -21.17 32.69 12.43
N ASP A 74 -21.31 33.25 11.23
CA ASP A 74 -21.57 32.49 10.00
C ASP A 74 -20.38 31.56 9.69
N ILE A 75 -19.14 32.04 9.87
CA ILE A 75 -17.92 31.24 9.72
C ILE A 75 -17.91 30.09 10.74
N GLU A 76 -18.12 30.38 12.02
CA GLU A 76 -18.08 29.35 13.07
C GLU A 76 -19.19 28.30 12.90
N GLN A 77 -20.38 28.72 12.48
CA GLN A 77 -21.49 27.82 12.15
C GLN A 77 -21.11 26.89 10.99
N ALA A 78 -20.57 27.43 9.89
CA ALA A 78 -20.15 26.64 8.74
C ALA A 78 -19.04 25.63 9.10
N LEU A 79 -18.06 26.04 9.91
CA LEU A 79 -16.98 25.17 10.38
C LEU A 79 -17.49 24.03 11.29
N ASN A 80 -18.39 24.33 12.22
CA ASN A 80 -19.01 23.31 13.07
C ASN A 80 -19.84 22.31 12.25
N GLU A 81 -20.55 22.82 11.24
CA GLU A 81 -21.37 22.00 10.37
C GLU A 81 -20.50 21.03 9.54
N ILE A 82 -19.33 21.45 9.04
CA ILE A 82 -18.37 20.57 8.36
C ILE A 82 -17.93 19.41 9.26
N VAL A 83 -17.61 19.69 10.53
CA VAL A 83 -17.20 18.67 11.50
C VAL A 83 -18.36 17.70 11.77
N ARG A 84 -19.58 18.22 11.98
CA ARG A 84 -20.79 17.41 12.19
C ARG A 84 -21.05 16.47 11.02
N GLN A 85 -20.98 16.98 9.79
CA GLN A 85 -21.19 16.17 8.59
C GLN A 85 -20.16 15.05 8.46
N TYR A 86 -18.89 15.29 8.82
CA TYR A 86 -17.86 14.24 8.79
C TYR A 86 -18.12 13.15 9.83
N SER A 87 -18.49 13.51 11.06
CA SER A 87 -18.84 12.52 12.08
C SER A 87 -20.06 11.67 11.69
N GLU A 88 -21.04 12.26 11.01
CA GLU A 88 -22.18 11.51 10.46
C GLU A 88 -21.77 10.56 9.34
N LEU A 89 -20.86 10.96 8.45
CA LEU A 89 -20.29 10.10 7.41
C LEU A 89 -19.49 8.95 8.01
N GLU A 90 -18.62 9.22 8.98
CA GLU A 90 -17.81 8.22 9.67
C GLU A 90 -18.71 7.18 10.36
N ALA A 91 -19.74 7.62 11.08
CA ALA A 91 -20.70 6.73 11.71
C ALA A 91 -21.51 5.91 10.70
N ALA A 92 -21.84 6.48 9.53
CA ALA A 92 -22.57 5.78 8.48
C ALA A 92 -21.72 4.73 7.74
N LEU A 93 -20.40 4.95 7.64
CA LEU A 93 -19.46 4.05 6.98
C LEU A 93 -18.72 3.10 7.94
N ASP A 94 -18.96 3.20 9.25
CA ASP A 94 -18.51 2.21 10.22
C ASP A 94 -19.02 0.81 9.84
N GLU A 95 -18.15 -0.19 9.94
CA GLU A 95 -18.41 -1.54 9.40
C GLU A 95 -19.69 -2.16 9.98
N LYS A 96 -19.90 -2.00 11.28
CA LYS A 96 -21.07 -2.55 11.98
C LYS A 96 -22.36 -1.81 11.58
N ASN A 97 -22.32 -0.49 11.51
CA ASN A 97 -23.48 0.32 11.14
C ASN A 97 -23.87 0.11 9.67
N LEU A 98 -22.88 0.08 8.78
CA LEU A 98 -23.07 -0.14 7.36
C LEU A 98 -23.64 -1.53 7.08
N GLU A 99 -23.12 -2.57 7.74
CA GLU A 99 -23.64 -3.94 7.62
C GLU A 99 -25.07 -4.08 8.16
N THR A 100 -25.37 -3.45 9.29
CA THR A 100 -26.73 -3.43 9.86
C THR A 100 -27.71 -2.74 8.91
N ALA A 101 -27.33 -1.58 8.36
CA ALA A 101 -28.15 -0.85 7.39
C ALA A 101 -28.34 -1.63 6.08
N ALA A 102 -27.27 -2.24 5.56
CA ALA A 102 -27.33 -3.04 4.34
C ALA A 102 -28.20 -4.30 4.52
N THR A 103 -28.12 -4.96 5.67
CA THR A 103 -28.94 -6.13 6.01
C THR A 103 -30.42 -5.77 6.07
N ARG A 104 -30.75 -4.63 6.70
CA ARG A 104 -32.13 -4.15 6.78
C ARG A 104 -32.70 -3.86 5.39
N ASP A 105 -31.91 -3.22 4.53
CA ASP A 105 -32.36 -2.78 3.21
C ASP A 105 -32.22 -3.89 2.14
N TYR A 106 -31.57 -5.01 2.46
CA TYR A 106 -31.42 -6.17 1.58
C TYR A 106 -32.76 -6.67 1.04
N TYR A 107 -33.74 -6.87 1.92
CA TYR A 107 -35.05 -7.42 1.56
C TYR A 107 -35.94 -6.42 0.81
N ASN A 108 -35.59 -5.14 0.82
CA ASN A 108 -36.27 -4.14 -0.01
C ASN A 108 -35.81 -4.23 -1.48
N ILE A 109 -34.59 -4.76 -1.71
CA ILE A 109 -33.96 -4.83 -3.03
C ILE A 109 -34.04 -6.23 -3.62
N PHE A 110 -33.90 -7.27 -2.79
CA PHE A 110 -33.87 -8.67 -3.20
C PHE A 110 -34.96 -9.48 -2.51
N GLN A 111 -35.70 -10.28 -3.29
CA GLN A 111 -36.73 -11.20 -2.79
C GLN A 111 -36.16 -12.56 -2.34
N SER A 112 -34.84 -12.66 -2.13
CA SER A 112 -34.18 -13.91 -1.76
C SER A 112 -34.43 -14.25 -0.28
N ALA A 113 -34.70 -15.52 0.03
CA ALA A 113 -34.95 -15.96 1.41
C ALA A 113 -33.71 -15.87 2.30
N ASP A 114 -32.52 -16.05 1.71
CA ASP A 114 -31.22 -15.96 2.40
C ASP A 114 -30.40 -14.76 1.91
N ILE A 115 -29.60 -14.20 2.82
CA ILE A 115 -28.66 -13.11 2.51
C ILE A 115 -27.42 -13.68 1.82
N LEU A 116 -27.29 -13.39 0.53
CA LEU A 116 -26.09 -13.71 -0.24
C LEU A 116 -25.00 -12.63 -0.07
N PRO A 117 -23.73 -12.99 0.24
CA PRO A 117 -22.66 -12.02 0.47
C PRO A 117 -22.46 -11.02 -0.67
N GLU A 118 -22.45 -11.48 -1.92
CA GLU A 118 -22.22 -10.64 -3.11
C GLU A 118 -23.33 -9.57 -3.32
N LYS A 119 -24.56 -9.93 -2.95
CA LYS A 119 -25.72 -9.03 -2.99
C LYS A 119 -25.69 -8.08 -1.80
N LEU A 120 -25.23 -8.52 -0.64
CA LEU A 120 -25.03 -7.66 0.52
C LEU A 120 -23.94 -6.62 0.25
N ASP A 121 -22.86 -7.00 -0.43
CA ASP A 121 -21.80 -6.08 -0.87
C ASP A 121 -22.33 -5.01 -1.83
N TYR A 122 -23.23 -5.36 -2.74
CA TYR A 122 -23.95 -4.37 -3.57
C TYR A 122 -24.72 -3.35 -2.71
N VAL A 123 -25.49 -3.82 -1.73
CA VAL A 123 -26.25 -2.92 -0.85
C VAL A 123 -25.31 -2.04 -0.01
N LYS A 124 -24.23 -2.60 0.54
CA LYS A 124 -23.19 -1.83 1.26
C LYS A 124 -22.56 -0.76 0.36
N PHE A 125 -22.30 -1.07 -0.90
CA PHE A 125 -21.72 -0.14 -1.86
C PHE A 125 -22.71 0.98 -2.26
N LEU A 126 -23.99 0.64 -2.44
CA LEU A 126 -25.07 1.61 -2.68
C LEU A 126 -25.26 2.55 -1.48
N LYS A 127 -25.25 2.03 -0.25
CA LYS A 127 -25.33 2.86 0.97
C LYS A 127 -24.12 3.77 1.15
N THR A 128 -22.94 3.28 0.79
CA THR A 128 -21.72 4.10 0.78
C THR A 128 -21.85 5.27 -0.19
N TYR A 129 -22.39 5.02 -1.38
CA TYR A 129 -22.68 6.06 -2.38
C TYR A 129 -23.66 7.12 -1.84
N GLU A 130 -24.79 6.69 -1.28
CA GLU A 130 -25.81 7.57 -0.69
C GLU A 130 -25.21 8.48 0.40
N ALA A 131 -24.43 7.90 1.32
CA ALA A 131 -23.80 8.62 2.43
C ALA A 131 -22.76 9.64 1.95
N LEU A 132 -21.86 9.24 1.04
CA LEU A 132 -20.85 10.12 0.47
C LEU A 132 -21.45 11.28 -0.32
N LYS A 133 -22.52 11.03 -1.07
CA LYS A 133 -23.19 12.06 -1.86
C LYS A 133 -23.87 13.10 -0.98
N TRP A 134 -24.55 12.64 0.06
CA TRP A 134 -25.15 13.53 1.04
C TRP A 134 -24.09 14.41 1.72
N PHE A 135 -23.02 13.79 2.22
CA PHE A 135 -21.89 14.47 2.83
C PHE A 135 -21.29 15.52 1.88
N ASN A 136 -20.99 15.15 0.63
CA ASN A 136 -20.32 16.04 -0.32
C ASN A 136 -21.17 17.28 -0.64
N LYS A 137 -22.49 17.10 -0.81
CA LYS A 137 -23.44 18.19 -1.01
C LYS A 137 -23.38 19.19 0.15
N ARG A 138 -23.51 18.69 1.38
CA ARG A 138 -23.56 19.53 2.59
C ARG A 138 -22.24 20.23 2.88
N VAL A 139 -21.12 19.53 2.77
CA VAL A 139 -19.80 20.11 3.02
C VAL A 139 -19.43 21.15 1.96
N ARG A 140 -19.80 20.93 0.70
CA ARG A 140 -19.64 21.93 -0.36
C ARG A 140 -20.40 23.21 -0.05
N GLU A 141 -21.66 23.12 0.39
CA GLU A 141 -22.45 24.30 0.79
C GLU A 141 -21.73 25.12 1.87
N GLN A 142 -21.14 24.46 2.88
CA GLN A 142 -20.42 25.16 3.95
C GLN A 142 -19.12 25.83 3.46
N TRP A 143 -18.34 25.15 2.61
CA TRP A 143 -17.13 25.75 2.04
C TRP A 143 -17.45 26.91 1.08
N GLN A 144 -18.60 26.88 0.40
CA GLN A 144 -19.09 27.99 -0.42
C GLN A 144 -19.43 29.22 0.43
N ILE A 145 -20.12 29.03 1.57
CA ILE A 145 -20.38 30.13 2.52
C ILE A 145 -19.07 30.76 2.99
N ILE A 146 -18.08 29.95 3.39
CA ILE A 146 -16.77 30.44 3.83
C ILE A 146 -16.08 31.22 2.69
N ARG A 147 -16.09 30.66 1.48
CA ARG A 147 -15.52 31.32 0.30
C ARG A 147 -16.15 32.68 0.04
N GLU A 148 -17.48 32.75 -0.01
CA GLU A 148 -18.22 33.99 -0.30
C GLU A 148 -17.93 35.08 0.74
N ILE A 149 -17.81 34.71 2.01
CA ILE A 149 -17.46 35.64 3.08
C ILE A 149 -16.07 36.24 2.86
N PHE A 150 -15.05 35.42 2.58
CA PHE A 150 -13.67 35.90 2.44
C PHE A 150 -13.39 36.55 1.08
N GLU A 151 -14.02 36.11 -0.01
CA GLU A 151 -13.97 36.81 -1.31
C GLU A 151 -14.68 38.17 -1.26
N GLY A 152 -15.68 38.33 -0.38
CA GLY A 152 -16.38 39.60 -0.16
C GLY A 152 -15.56 40.67 0.55
N ILE A 153 -14.38 40.34 1.11
CA ILE A 153 -13.50 41.28 1.80
C ILE A 153 -12.70 42.07 0.76
N LYS A 154 -12.70 43.39 0.87
CA LYS A 154 -11.94 44.27 -0.02
C LYS A 154 -10.44 44.07 0.18
N VAL A 155 -9.75 43.65 -0.89
CA VAL A 155 -8.30 43.44 -0.89
C VAL A 155 -7.56 44.79 -0.77
N ASN A 156 -6.62 44.85 0.16
CA ASN A 156 -5.65 45.94 0.33
C ASN A 156 -4.28 45.36 0.75
N THR A 157 -3.24 46.19 0.76
CA THR A 157 -1.86 45.74 1.04
C THR A 157 -1.68 45.10 2.42
N PHE A 158 -2.59 45.36 3.37
CA PHE A 158 -2.53 44.80 4.73
C PHE A 158 -3.18 43.42 4.85
N ASN A 159 -4.22 43.13 4.06
CA ASN A 159 -4.98 41.88 4.16
C ASN A 159 -4.76 40.91 2.99
N GLU A 160 -4.05 41.30 1.93
CA GLU A 160 -3.79 40.47 0.74
C GLU A 160 -3.20 39.10 1.09
N LEU A 161 -2.09 39.07 1.86
CA LEU A 161 -1.45 37.82 2.28
C LEU A 161 -2.37 36.97 3.17
N PHE A 162 -3.18 37.60 4.02
CA PHE A 162 -4.15 36.88 4.85
C PHE A 162 -5.23 36.20 3.99
N LEU A 163 -5.82 36.95 3.06
CA LEU A 163 -6.86 36.44 2.17
C LEU A 163 -6.30 35.35 1.25
N GLU A 164 -5.07 35.49 0.78
CA GLU A 164 -4.38 34.44 0.02
C GLU A 164 -4.24 33.16 0.85
N GLN A 165 -3.81 33.27 2.12
CA GLN A 165 -3.69 32.13 3.03
C GLN A 165 -5.03 31.44 3.30
N VAL A 166 -6.13 32.20 3.42
CA VAL A 166 -7.47 31.63 3.64
C VAL A 166 -8.05 31.01 2.37
N LEU A 167 -8.00 31.73 1.24
CA LEU A 167 -8.65 31.29 0.02
C LEU A 167 -7.83 30.20 -0.70
N LEU A 168 -6.55 30.45 -0.99
CA LEU A 168 -5.73 29.53 -1.79
C LEU A 168 -5.33 28.26 -1.05
N TYR A 169 -5.09 28.33 0.25
CA TYR A 169 -4.54 27.20 1.00
C TYR A 169 -5.57 26.48 1.88
N LYS A 170 -6.66 27.15 2.27
CA LYS A 170 -7.65 26.56 3.19
C LYS A 170 -8.99 26.27 2.52
N THR A 171 -9.48 27.16 1.65
CA THR A 171 -10.85 27.10 1.11
C THR A 171 -10.92 26.44 -0.26
N TYR A 172 -10.19 26.93 -1.27
CA TYR A 172 -10.25 26.36 -2.63
C TYR A 172 -9.82 24.90 -2.70
N PRO A 173 -8.76 24.44 -2.02
CA PRO A 173 -8.40 23.02 -2.03
C PRO A 173 -9.51 22.10 -1.51
N ARG A 174 -10.43 22.63 -0.68
CA ARG A 174 -11.57 21.87 -0.16
C ARG A 174 -12.75 21.85 -1.12
N LEU A 175 -12.97 22.93 -1.85
CA LEU A 175 -13.93 22.93 -2.97
C LEU A 175 -13.45 22.00 -4.09
N GLU A 176 -12.16 22.02 -4.41
CA GLU A 176 -11.54 21.06 -5.34
C GLU A 176 -11.69 19.62 -4.86
N LEU A 177 -11.56 19.36 -3.55
CA LEU A 177 -11.85 18.03 -2.99
C LEU A 177 -13.32 17.63 -3.12
N CYS A 178 -14.26 18.58 -3.02
CA CYS A 178 -15.66 18.29 -3.29
C CYS A 178 -15.87 17.88 -4.76
N ASP A 179 -15.16 18.53 -5.69
CA ASP A 179 -15.20 18.20 -7.12
C ASP A 179 -14.57 16.83 -7.40
N MET A 180 -13.47 16.48 -6.71
CA MET A 180 -12.91 15.13 -6.76
C MET A 180 -13.88 14.09 -6.17
N THR A 181 -14.62 14.43 -5.11
CA THR A 181 -15.64 13.55 -4.54
C THR A 181 -16.81 13.33 -5.49
N ASP A 182 -17.24 14.36 -6.22
CA ASP A 182 -18.24 14.24 -7.29
C ASP A 182 -17.77 13.27 -8.38
N LEU A 183 -16.48 13.32 -8.72
CA LEU A 183 -15.88 12.41 -9.69
C LEU A 183 -15.90 10.95 -9.21
N LEU A 184 -15.64 10.73 -7.92
CA LEU A 184 -15.74 9.42 -7.28
C LEU A 184 -17.18 8.90 -7.35
N LEU A 185 -18.13 9.74 -6.96
CA LEU A 185 -19.56 9.43 -6.99
C LEU A 185 -20.02 9.10 -8.41
N ARG A 186 -19.50 9.79 -9.43
CA ARG A 186 -19.77 9.48 -10.84
C ARG A 186 -19.35 8.06 -11.20
N ARG A 187 -18.16 7.63 -10.79
CA ARG A 187 -17.67 6.27 -11.05
C ARG A 187 -18.45 5.22 -10.27
N MET A 188 -18.81 5.51 -9.03
CA MET A 188 -19.71 4.64 -8.25
C MET A 188 -21.08 4.50 -8.93
N ALA A 189 -21.61 5.60 -9.48
CA ALA A 189 -22.89 5.59 -10.19
C ALA A 189 -22.84 4.73 -11.47
N TYR A 190 -21.73 4.73 -12.23
CA TYR A 190 -21.54 3.81 -13.36
C TYR A 190 -21.59 2.35 -12.93
N ILE A 191 -20.89 2.00 -11.84
CA ILE A 191 -20.84 0.65 -11.29
C ILE A 191 -22.21 0.19 -10.78
N LEU A 192 -22.92 1.08 -10.08
CA LEU A 192 -24.23 0.84 -9.50
C LEU A 192 -25.38 0.95 -10.50
N LYS A 193 -25.11 1.46 -11.72
CA LYS A 193 -26.12 1.77 -12.74
C LYS A 193 -27.31 2.55 -12.16
N ILE A 194 -27.01 3.65 -11.49
CA ILE A 194 -28.04 4.47 -10.85
C ILE A 194 -29.02 4.99 -11.91
N LYS A 195 -30.31 4.65 -11.75
CA LYS A 195 -31.40 5.08 -12.65
C LYS A 195 -32.11 6.31 -12.13
N LYS A 196 -32.19 6.44 -10.81
CA LYS A 196 -32.93 7.50 -10.14
C LYS A 196 -32.34 7.80 -8.78
N GLU A 197 -32.46 9.05 -8.39
CA GLU A 197 -32.07 9.53 -7.07
C GLU A 197 -33.17 10.46 -6.55
N LYS A 198 -33.36 10.45 -5.23
CA LYS A 198 -34.22 11.40 -4.54
C LYS A 198 -33.59 11.82 -3.24
N GLU A 199 -33.91 13.04 -2.83
CA GLU A 199 -33.61 13.54 -1.49
C GLU A 199 -34.82 13.27 -0.60
N GLU A 200 -34.64 12.40 0.39
CA GLU A 200 -35.68 12.04 1.36
C GLU A 200 -35.24 12.51 2.75
N GLY A 201 -35.70 13.70 3.14
CA GLY A 201 -35.36 14.32 4.41
C GLY A 201 -33.86 14.67 4.48
N SER A 202 -33.14 14.01 5.39
CA SER A 202 -31.70 14.24 5.63
C SER A 202 -30.79 13.23 4.93
N ARG A 203 -31.26 12.56 3.88
CA ARG A 203 -30.52 11.51 3.15
C ARG A 203 -30.81 11.53 1.66
N ILE A 204 -29.90 10.95 0.90
CA ILE A 204 -30.11 10.61 -0.51
C ILE A 204 -30.49 9.14 -0.59
N VAL A 205 -31.52 8.84 -1.37
CA VAL A 205 -31.93 7.47 -1.70
C VAL A 205 -31.71 7.29 -3.19
N ALA A 206 -30.97 6.24 -3.56
CA ALA A 206 -30.62 5.95 -4.94
C ALA A 206 -31.11 4.57 -5.37
N GLU A 207 -31.68 4.50 -6.57
CA GLU A 207 -32.16 3.27 -7.20
C GLU A 207 -31.13 2.82 -8.25
N GLY A 208 -30.39 1.76 -7.93
CA GLY A 208 -29.41 1.12 -8.83
C GLY A 208 -29.86 -0.23 -9.38
N GLU A 209 -29.05 -0.82 -10.24
CA GLU A 209 -29.27 -2.17 -10.80
C GLU A 209 -28.13 -3.12 -10.44
N TYR A 210 -28.47 -4.22 -9.76
CA TYR A 210 -27.52 -5.28 -9.44
C TYR A 210 -27.27 -6.19 -10.65
N THR A 211 -25.98 -6.44 -10.90
CA THR A 211 -25.48 -7.53 -11.75
C THR A 211 -24.47 -8.39 -10.97
N SER A 212 -24.51 -9.70 -11.19
CA SER A 212 -23.58 -10.67 -10.60
C SER A 212 -22.19 -10.66 -11.25
N VAL A 213 -22.02 -9.96 -12.38
CA VAL A 213 -20.75 -9.88 -13.12
C VAL A 213 -19.77 -8.91 -12.45
N ILE A 214 -20.31 -7.88 -11.76
CA ILE A 214 -19.51 -6.85 -11.12
C ILE A 214 -19.30 -7.20 -9.64
N ARG A 215 -18.07 -7.04 -9.15
CA ARG A 215 -17.79 -7.03 -7.71
C ARG A 215 -18.01 -5.61 -7.17
N TYR A 216 -18.79 -5.45 -6.12
CA TYR A 216 -19.10 -4.13 -5.55
C TYR A 216 -18.13 -3.83 -4.41
N GLY A 217 -17.31 -2.80 -4.58
CA GLY A 217 -16.28 -2.43 -3.62
C GLY A 217 -15.39 -1.31 -4.11
N LEU A 218 -14.58 -0.77 -3.20
CA LEU A 218 -13.68 0.36 -3.47
C LEU A 218 -12.71 0.08 -4.63
N SER A 219 -12.22 -1.14 -4.76
CA SER A 219 -11.29 -1.54 -5.82
C SER A 219 -11.87 -1.42 -7.23
N THR A 220 -13.17 -1.67 -7.40
CA THR A 220 -13.88 -1.61 -8.69
C THR A 220 -13.92 -0.19 -9.24
N ILE A 221 -13.97 0.82 -8.36
CA ILE A 221 -13.94 2.22 -8.77
C ILE A 221 -12.65 2.54 -9.52
N PHE A 222 -11.51 1.94 -9.18
CA PHE A 222 -10.22 2.29 -9.75
C PHE A 222 -9.77 1.39 -10.90
N GLN A 223 -10.67 0.58 -11.47
CA GLN A 223 -10.35 -0.22 -12.64
C GLN A 223 -10.13 0.69 -13.87
N PRO A 224 -9.00 0.52 -14.59
CA PRO A 224 -8.64 1.33 -15.76
C PRO A 224 -9.45 1.00 -17.03
N ASP A 225 -10.13 -0.14 -17.02
CA ASP A 225 -10.95 -0.72 -18.07
C ASP A 225 -12.42 -0.77 -17.65
N LEU A 226 -12.89 0.24 -16.89
CA LEU A 226 -14.26 0.24 -16.35
C LEU A 226 -15.30 0.14 -17.48
N LYS A 227 -14.98 0.69 -18.66
CA LYS A 227 -15.76 0.52 -19.90
C LYS A 227 -15.87 -0.92 -20.36
N ASP A 228 -14.79 -1.70 -20.30
CA ASP A 228 -14.77 -3.09 -20.78
C ASP A 228 -15.52 -4.00 -19.80
N VAL A 229 -15.40 -3.71 -18.50
CA VAL A 229 -16.15 -4.37 -17.42
C VAL A 229 -17.66 -4.12 -17.53
N LEU A 230 -18.07 -2.91 -17.96
CA LEU A 230 -19.48 -2.57 -18.15
C LEU A 230 -20.03 -2.94 -19.55
N SER A 231 -19.22 -2.95 -20.60
CA SER A 231 -19.64 -3.27 -21.99
C SER A 231 -19.71 -4.78 -22.27
N GLY A 232 -19.04 -5.61 -21.47
CA GLY A 232 -19.27 -7.07 -21.42
C GLY A 232 -20.70 -7.46 -21.02
N ILE A 233 -21.56 -6.48 -20.73
CA ILE A 233 -22.96 -6.66 -20.35
C ILE A 233 -23.90 -6.58 -21.58
N THR A 234 -23.48 -6.06 -22.73
CA THR A 234 -24.38 -5.78 -23.87
C THR A 234 -24.41 -6.78 -25.02
N GLU A 235 -23.56 -7.82 -25.05
CA GLU A 235 -23.64 -8.85 -26.10
C GLU A 235 -23.48 -10.28 -25.56
N ILE A 236 -24.54 -10.78 -24.91
CA ILE A 236 -24.79 -12.22 -24.89
C ILE A 236 -25.78 -12.52 -26.02
N LYS A 237 -25.27 -12.52 -27.26
CA LYS A 237 -25.83 -13.35 -28.32
C LYS A 237 -24.75 -14.31 -28.78
N LYS A 238 -25.04 -15.60 -28.52
CA LYS A 238 -24.38 -16.80 -29.01
C LYS A 238 -23.53 -16.54 -30.26
N GLU A 239 -22.23 -16.75 -30.16
CA GLU A 239 -21.45 -17.41 -31.20
C GLU A 239 -20.15 -17.96 -30.63
N GLU A 240 -20.06 -19.29 -30.60
CA GLU A 240 -18.81 -20.01 -30.43
C GLU A 240 -17.86 -19.62 -31.57
N LYS A 241 -16.86 -18.78 -31.31
CA LYS A 241 -15.72 -18.63 -32.22
C LYS A 241 -14.40 -18.59 -31.48
N LYS A 242 -13.70 -19.72 -31.60
CA LYS A 242 -12.24 -19.88 -31.45
C LYS A 242 -11.52 -18.64 -32.01
N LYS A 243 -10.84 -17.88 -31.15
CA LYS A 243 -9.85 -16.90 -31.59
C LYS A 243 -8.44 -17.46 -31.38
N LYS A 244 -7.70 -17.40 -32.49
CA LYS A 244 -6.33 -17.84 -32.69
C LYS A 244 -5.39 -17.14 -31.72
N ILE A 245 -4.60 -17.97 -31.04
CA ILE A 245 -3.34 -17.61 -30.41
C ILE A 245 -2.41 -17.15 -31.54
N THR A 246 -2.09 -15.86 -31.58
CA THR A 246 -0.89 -15.38 -32.25
C THR A 246 0.29 -15.66 -31.34
N SER A 247 1.11 -16.63 -31.77
CA SER A 247 2.35 -17.02 -31.12
C SER A 247 3.35 -15.86 -31.16
N TYR A 248 3.74 -15.38 -29.98
CA TYR A 248 5.14 -15.05 -29.71
C TYR A 248 5.71 -16.19 -28.86
N ALA A 249 6.92 -16.59 -29.24
CA ALA A 249 7.65 -17.74 -28.72
C ALA A 249 7.99 -17.62 -27.23
N ASP A 250 8.14 -18.80 -26.61
CA ASP A 250 8.59 -19.11 -25.25
C ASP A 250 7.69 -18.64 -24.10
N VAL A 251 6.70 -19.48 -23.76
CA VAL A 251 6.02 -19.43 -22.46
C VAL A 251 7.04 -19.76 -21.37
N LYS A 252 7.74 -18.73 -20.87
CA LYS A 252 8.43 -18.81 -19.60
C LYS A 252 7.39 -18.93 -18.50
N ASP A 253 7.42 -20.04 -17.77
CA ASP A 253 6.72 -20.25 -16.50
C ASP A 253 7.06 -19.07 -15.56
N SER A 254 6.16 -18.09 -15.45
CA SER A 254 6.35 -16.89 -14.62
C SER A 254 5.45 -16.96 -13.39
N ALA A 255 6.03 -16.66 -12.23
CA ALA A 255 5.33 -16.53 -10.96
C ALA A 255 4.68 -15.14 -10.77
N ILE A 256 4.85 -14.24 -11.73
CA ILE A 256 4.28 -12.88 -11.65
C ILE A 256 2.82 -12.97 -12.05
N VAL A 257 1.93 -12.98 -11.06
CA VAL A 257 0.47 -12.94 -11.28
C VAL A 257 0.05 -11.58 -11.83
N ASN A 258 0.66 -10.53 -11.29
CA ASN A 258 0.58 -9.16 -11.78
C ASN A 258 1.84 -8.38 -11.33
N PRO A 259 2.10 -7.15 -11.81
CA PRO A 259 3.31 -6.40 -11.48
C PRO A 259 3.57 -6.13 -9.97
N TYR A 260 2.60 -6.43 -9.12
CA TYR A 260 2.62 -6.18 -7.68
C TYR A 260 2.43 -7.44 -6.84
N LEU A 261 2.31 -8.60 -7.48
CA LEU A 261 2.12 -9.88 -6.82
C LEU A 261 2.97 -10.95 -7.49
N LEU A 262 3.95 -11.41 -6.74
CA LEU A 262 4.71 -12.61 -7.03
C LEU A 262 4.13 -13.76 -6.20
N ASP A 263 3.69 -14.82 -6.86
CA ASP A 263 3.22 -16.05 -6.23
C ASP A 263 4.04 -17.23 -6.73
N THR A 264 5.04 -17.61 -5.93
CA THR A 264 5.94 -18.71 -6.25
C THR A 264 5.52 -20.02 -5.59
N ARG A 265 4.30 -20.13 -5.05
CA ARG A 265 3.85 -21.34 -4.34
C ARG A 265 3.92 -22.57 -5.24
N GLY A 266 4.24 -23.71 -4.63
CA GLY A 266 4.16 -25.00 -5.29
C GLY A 266 2.84 -25.72 -5.02
N ASP A 267 2.81 -27.01 -5.36
CA ASP A 267 1.63 -27.85 -5.28
C ASP A 267 1.61 -28.70 -3.99
N ARG A 268 2.59 -28.51 -3.10
CA ARG A 268 2.77 -29.32 -1.89
C ARG A 268 2.58 -28.46 -0.62
N HIS A 269 2.12 -29.09 0.46
CA HIS A 269 1.84 -28.39 1.72
C HIS A 269 3.04 -27.57 2.26
N PHE A 270 4.27 -28.07 2.12
CA PHE A 270 5.50 -27.40 2.59
C PHE A 270 5.95 -26.20 1.74
N ASN A 271 5.35 -26.00 0.55
CA ASN A 271 5.65 -24.88 -0.34
C ASN A 271 4.41 -24.04 -0.74
N GLN A 272 3.36 -24.08 0.08
CA GLN A 272 2.12 -23.32 -0.13
C GLN A 272 1.90 -22.16 0.87
N SER A 273 2.84 -21.94 1.78
CA SER A 273 2.71 -20.90 2.82
C SER A 273 2.91 -19.48 2.26
N TYR A 274 2.57 -18.48 3.06
CA TYR A 274 2.75 -17.06 2.74
C TYR A 274 4.20 -16.66 2.45
N LEU A 275 5.18 -17.51 2.79
CA LEU A 275 6.61 -17.28 2.56
C LEU A 275 6.98 -17.20 1.08
N TYR A 276 6.16 -17.80 0.23
CA TYR A 276 6.30 -17.86 -1.22
C TYR A 276 5.50 -16.78 -1.96
N ILE A 277 4.81 -15.90 -1.22
CA ILE A 277 4.01 -14.81 -1.79
C ILE A 277 4.65 -13.48 -1.42
N LEU A 278 4.99 -12.67 -2.43
CA LEU A 278 5.48 -11.30 -2.22
C LEU A 278 4.49 -10.31 -2.86
N GLN A 279 3.83 -9.54 -2.00
CA GLN A 279 2.88 -8.50 -2.40
C GLN A 279 3.46 -7.09 -2.17
N VAL A 280 3.27 -6.24 -3.17
CA VAL A 280 3.63 -4.82 -3.17
C VAL A 280 2.37 -3.99 -2.97
N ASN A 281 2.42 -3.05 -2.01
CA ASN A 281 1.38 -2.04 -1.89
C ASN A 281 1.59 -0.97 -2.97
N GLN A 282 0.66 -0.88 -3.91
CA GLN A 282 0.77 -0.01 -5.08
C GLN A 282 0.81 1.48 -4.70
N ASP A 283 0.06 1.89 -3.69
CA ASP A 283 -0.02 3.28 -3.26
C ASP A 283 1.28 3.74 -2.61
N LYS A 284 1.82 2.90 -1.71
CA LYS A 284 3.13 3.14 -1.11
C LYS A 284 4.25 3.12 -2.15
N LEU A 285 4.20 2.19 -3.11
CA LEU A 285 5.14 2.16 -4.23
C LEU A 285 5.09 3.44 -5.06
N ALA A 286 3.90 3.95 -5.39
CA ALA A 286 3.75 5.17 -6.19
C ALA A 286 4.31 6.39 -5.45
N ILE A 287 4.07 6.49 -4.14
CA ILE A 287 4.64 7.54 -3.28
C ILE A 287 6.17 7.42 -3.23
N GLU A 288 6.69 6.22 -2.99
CA GLU A 288 8.12 5.96 -2.93
C GLU A 288 8.80 6.26 -4.28
N ARG A 289 8.18 5.89 -5.42
CA ARG A 289 8.66 6.25 -6.77
C ARG A 289 8.80 7.76 -6.95
N GLN A 290 7.80 8.53 -6.53
CA GLN A 290 7.86 9.99 -6.60
C GLN A 290 8.95 10.56 -5.67
N ARG A 291 9.14 9.97 -4.49
CA ARG A 291 10.19 10.36 -3.55
C ARG A 291 11.58 10.07 -4.10
N ILE A 292 11.79 8.89 -4.71
CA ILE A 292 13.03 8.52 -5.39
C ILE A 292 13.30 9.49 -6.55
N GLN A 293 12.28 9.83 -7.33
CA GLN A 293 12.42 10.78 -8.44
C GLN A 293 12.84 12.19 -7.98
N LYS A 294 12.47 12.57 -6.75
CA LYS A 294 12.84 13.84 -6.09
C LYS A 294 14.07 13.70 -5.18
N ALA A 295 14.73 12.54 -5.16
CA ALA A 295 15.89 12.33 -4.32
C ALA A 295 17.08 13.17 -4.83
N VAL A 296 17.73 13.84 -3.90
CA VAL A 296 18.97 14.60 -4.13
C VAL A 296 20.14 13.62 -4.25
N TYR A 297 20.13 12.58 -3.41
CA TYR A 297 21.17 11.56 -3.36
C TYR A 297 20.59 10.19 -3.01
N ILE A 298 21.23 9.15 -3.53
CA ILE A 298 20.96 7.75 -3.23
C ILE A 298 22.26 7.15 -2.72
N GLU A 299 22.22 6.57 -1.53
CA GLU A 299 23.36 5.85 -0.95
C GLU A 299 23.57 4.54 -1.72
N THR A 300 24.43 4.54 -2.73
CA THR A 300 24.73 3.34 -3.56
C THR A 300 26.06 2.68 -3.19
N HIS A 301 26.75 3.17 -2.16
CA HIS A 301 28.02 2.62 -1.72
C HIS A 301 27.83 1.25 -1.05
N LEU A 302 28.78 0.34 -1.27
CA LEU A 302 28.86 -0.93 -0.54
C LEU A 302 29.85 -0.78 0.61
N GLY A 303 29.47 -0.04 1.67
CA GLY A 303 30.27 0.08 2.90
C GLY A 303 31.37 1.15 2.93
N ALA A 304 31.24 2.27 2.19
CA ALA A 304 32.18 3.39 2.29
C ALA A 304 32.09 4.14 3.64
N GLU A 305 33.22 4.69 4.12
CA GLU A 305 33.31 5.46 5.37
C GLU A 305 32.46 6.75 5.35
N GLU A 306 31.90 7.09 6.52
CA GLU A 306 30.95 8.21 6.74
C GLU A 306 31.49 9.59 6.30
N THR A 307 32.81 9.78 6.34
CA THR A 307 33.51 11.00 5.93
C THR A 307 33.51 11.19 4.41
N ALA A 308 33.71 10.10 3.65
CA ALA A 308 33.66 10.11 2.19
C ALA A 308 32.23 10.38 1.69
N LEU A 309 31.22 9.84 2.39
CA LEU A 309 29.81 10.04 2.08
C LEU A 309 29.35 11.48 2.26
N ARG A 310 29.79 12.16 3.33
CA ARG A 310 29.49 13.59 3.51
C ARG A 310 30.09 14.45 2.41
N GLN A 311 31.34 14.18 2.01
CA GLN A 311 31.99 14.95 0.95
C GLN A 311 31.34 14.74 -0.42
N ASP A 312 30.90 13.51 -0.73
CA ASP A 312 30.21 13.19 -1.99
C ASP A 312 28.78 13.77 -2.01
N LEU A 313 28.09 13.77 -0.86
CA LEU A 313 26.77 14.38 -0.68
C LEU A 313 26.84 15.91 -0.84
N ILE A 314 27.88 16.57 -0.30
CA ILE A 314 28.12 18.01 -0.49
C ILE A 314 28.46 18.33 -1.97
N ARG A 315 29.27 17.50 -2.65
CA ARG A 315 29.57 17.69 -4.08
C ARG A 315 28.33 17.55 -4.97
N LYS A 316 27.47 16.55 -4.68
CA LYS A 316 26.20 16.35 -5.39
C LYS A 316 25.12 17.36 -5.00
N PHE A 317 25.23 17.99 -3.84
CA PHE A 317 24.38 19.10 -3.41
C PHE A 317 24.68 20.39 -4.18
N ILE A 318 25.96 20.65 -4.49
CA ILE A 318 26.39 21.85 -5.24
C ILE A 318 26.22 21.66 -6.75
N SER A 319 26.27 20.42 -7.26
CA SER A 319 26.02 20.18 -8.68
C SER A 319 24.52 20.12 -8.98
N THR A 320 23.97 21.24 -9.45
CA THR A 320 22.72 21.30 -10.23
C THR A 320 22.89 20.62 -11.60
N ALA A 321 23.32 19.36 -11.59
CA ALA A 321 23.58 18.57 -12.80
C ALA A 321 22.49 17.51 -12.96
N ARG A 322 21.54 17.88 -13.82
CA ARG A 322 20.48 17.06 -14.42
C ARG A 322 20.97 15.67 -14.82
N SER A 323 20.27 14.62 -14.38
CA SER A 323 20.33 13.28 -14.97
C SER A 323 18.96 12.58 -14.92
N LYS A 324 18.75 11.72 -15.92
CA LYS A 324 17.52 11.01 -16.27
C LYS A 324 17.12 9.99 -15.18
N ASN A 325 15.81 9.94 -14.90
CA ASN A 325 15.10 8.87 -14.17
C ASN A 325 15.85 8.24 -12.96
N ARG A 326 15.87 8.92 -11.81
CA ARG A 326 16.43 8.40 -10.53
C ARG A 326 15.84 7.06 -10.10
N ALA A 327 14.61 6.77 -10.49
CA ALA A 327 14.00 5.48 -10.19
C ALA A 327 14.67 4.34 -10.96
N GLU A 328 15.20 4.57 -12.16
CA GLU A 328 15.94 3.55 -12.90
C GLU A 328 17.34 3.34 -12.33
N GLU A 329 18.06 4.43 -11.99
CA GLU A 329 19.35 4.36 -11.28
C GLU A 329 19.23 3.52 -9.99
N TYR A 330 18.19 3.79 -9.20
CA TYR A 330 17.96 3.04 -7.98
C TYR A 330 17.59 1.57 -8.25
N LYS A 331 16.82 1.31 -9.31
CA LYS A 331 16.49 -0.06 -9.72
C LYS A 331 17.73 -0.83 -10.13
N GLU A 332 18.65 -0.25 -10.90
CA GLU A 332 19.92 -0.88 -11.28
C GLU A 332 20.75 -1.25 -10.05
N PHE A 333 20.91 -0.31 -9.11
CA PHE A 333 21.55 -0.58 -7.82
C PHE A 333 20.89 -1.75 -7.07
N LEU A 334 19.56 -1.78 -7.01
CA LEU A 334 18.83 -2.86 -6.33
C LEU A 334 19.06 -4.22 -7.00
N PHE A 335 19.11 -4.30 -8.33
CA PHE A 335 19.43 -5.52 -9.06
C PHE A 335 20.82 -6.06 -8.69
N GLU A 336 21.84 -5.19 -8.68
CA GLU A 336 23.20 -5.55 -8.26
C GLU A 336 23.25 -5.95 -6.78
N TYR A 337 22.54 -5.22 -5.92
CA TYR A 337 22.50 -5.51 -4.49
C TYR A 337 21.81 -6.84 -4.18
N PHE A 338 20.78 -7.23 -4.92
CA PHE A 338 20.15 -8.54 -4.80
C PHE A 338 21.10 -9.66 -5.24
N ASN A 339 21.90 -9.45 -6.29
CA ASN A 339 22.94 -10.40 -6.69
C ASN A 339 24.01 -10.53 -5.58
N PHE A 340 24.50 -9.42 -5.05
CA PHE A 340 25.46 -9.42 -3.94
C PHE A 340 24.90 -10.15 -2.70
N THR A 341 23.64 -9.89 -2.34
CA THR A 341 22.98 -10.56 -1.21
C THR A 341 22.83 -12.06 -1.48
N CYS A 342 22.44 -12.44 -2.69
CA CYS A 342 22.36 -13.83 -3.13
C CYS A 342 23.72 -14.54 -3.00
N GLU A 343 24.78 -13.95 -3.54
CA GLU A 343 26.14 -14.48 -3.43
C GLU A 343 26.59 -14.60 -1.98
N SER A 344 26.34 -13.57 -1.16
CA SER A 344 26.67 -13.57 0.27
C SER A 344 26.00 -14.71 1.03
N ILE A 345 24.73 -15.00 0.74
CA ILE A 345 24.01 -16.14 1.34
C ILE A 345 24.64 -17.46 0.85
N LEU A 346 24.91 -17.58 -0.45
CA LEU A 346 25.39 -18.82 -1.07
C LEU A 346 26.85 -19.15 -0.74
N LEU A 347 27.66 -18.20 -0.28
CA LEU A 347 29.02 -18.44 0.24
C LEU A 347 29.03 -19.44 1.41
N HIS A 348 27.91 -19.59 2.13
CA HIS A 348 27.77 -20.55 3.22
C HIS A 348 27.36 -21.96 2.74
N PHE A 349 27.09 -22.11 1.44
CA PHE A 349 26.60 -23.34 0.81
C PHE A 349 27.43 -23.70 -0.43
N MET A 350 28.76 -23.59 -0.31
CA MET A 350 29.70 -23.91 -1.39
C MET A 350 29.67 -25.38 -1.81
N ASP A 351 29.14 -26.26 -0.95
CA ASP A 351 28.91 -27.68 -1.24
C ASP A 351 27.69 -27.94 -2.14
N PHE A 352 26.88 -26.93 -2.43
CA PHE A 352 25.74 -27.06 -3.34
C PHE A 352 26.19 -26.77 -4.78
N ASP A 353 25.73 -27.58 -5.73
CA ASP A 353 25.80 -27.22 -7.15
C ASP A 353 24.86 -26.05 -7.47
N GLU A 354 25.01 -25.46 -8.67
CA GLU A 354 24.25 -24.27 -9.05
C GLU A 354 22.73 -24.50 -9.05
N ASP A 355 22.25 -25.67 -9.47
CA ASP A 355 20.82 -25.98 -9.48
C ASP A 355 20.27 -26.08 -8.06
N LYS A 356 21.02 -26.73 -7.17
CA LYS A 356 20.70 -26.87 -5.75
C LYS A 356 20.76 -25.52 -5.02
N LYS A 357 21.69 -24.63 -5.38
CA LYS A 357 21.72 -23.24 -4.88
C LYS A 357 20.47 -22.46 -5.28
N LYS A 358 20.00 -22.59 -6.53
CA LYS A 358 18.75 -21.94 -6.98
C LYS A 358 17.52 -22.51 -6.29
N LEU A 359 17.46 -23.82 -6.09
CA LEU A 359 16.37 -24.47 -5.34
C LEU A 359 16.39 -24.09 -3.86
N PHE A 360 17.57 -23.96 -3.26
CA PHE A 360 17.72 -23.47 -1.89
C PHE A 360 17.13 -22.07 -1.75
N LEU A 361 17.47 -21.14 -2.65
CA LEU A 361 16.91 -19.78 -2.66
C LEU A 361 15.41 -19.76 -2.91
N TYR A 362 14.91 -20.61 -3.81
CA TYR A 362 13.47 -20.79 -4.01
C TYR A 362 12.77 -21.18 -2.70
N HIS A 363 13.31 -22.17 -1.97
CA HIS A 363 12.74 -22.62 -0.71
C HIS A 363 13.02 -21.67 0.47
N LEU A 364 14.07 -20.87 0.44
CA LEU A 364 14.24 -19.74 1.35
C LEU A 364 13.01 -18.81 1.25
N GLY A 365 12.60 -18.53 0.02
CA GLY A 365 11.39 -17.77 -0.30
C GLY A 365 11.63 -16.25 -0.35
N PRO A 366 10.87 -15.52 -1.18
CA PRO A 366 11.09 -14.10 -1.44
C PRO A 366 10.95 -13.24 -0.18
N ILE A 367 10.12 -13.63 0.79
CA ILE A 367 9.92 -12.88 2.03
C ILE A 367 11.16 -12.93 2.93
N TYR A 368 11.79 -14.09 3.10
CA TYR A 368 12.98 -14.22 3.93
C TYR A 368 14.20 -13.60 3.26
N PHE A 369 14.32 -13.75 1.94
CA PHE A 369 15.35 -13.05 1.19
C PHE A 369 15.23 -11.53 1.33
N LEU A 370 14.01 -10.98 1.20
CA LEU A 370 13.75 -9.55 1.41
C LEU A 370 14.16 -9.07 2.82
N LYS A 371 13.90 -9.87 3.87
CA LYS A 371 14.33 -9.55 5.24
C LYS A 371 15.85 -9.44 5.34
N MET A 372 16.58 -10.38 4.73
CA MET A 372 18.05 -10.37 4.70
C MET A 372 18.59 -9.17 3.93
N VAL A 373 18.05 -8.88 2.76
CA VAL A 373 18.41 -7.69 1.96
C VAL A 373 18.27 -6.42 2.79
N MET A 374 17.13 -6.23 3.45
CA MET A 374 16.89 -5.03 4.26
C MET A 374 17.82 -4.95 5.48
N HIS A 375 18.13 -6.08 6.11
CA HIS A 375 19.07 -6.12 7.22
C HIS A 375 20.48 -5.71 6.75
N PHE A 376 20.98 -6.30 5.67
CA PHE A 376 22.29 -5.93 5.11
C PHE A 376 22.34 -4.47 4.64
N MET A 377 21.24 -3.92 4.11
CA MET A 377 21.18 -2.49 3.76
C MET A 377 21.28 -1.59 4.99
N ARG A 378 20.66 -1.97 6.10
CA ARG A 378 20.70 -1.20 7.35
C ARG A 378 22.10 -1.24 7.99
N GLU A 379 22.68 -2.43 8.08
CA GLU A 379 24.04 -2.63 8.61
C GLU A 379 25.08 -1.93 7.73
N GLY A 380 25.00 -2.13 6.41
CA GLY A 380 25.86 -1.47 5.43
C GLY A 380 25.55 0.00 5.20
N ARG A 381 24.55 0.56 5.88
CA ARG A 381 24.04 1.94 5.76
C ARG A 381 23.91 2.37 4.29
N THR A 382 23.29 1.54 3.47
CA THR A 382 23.19 1.71 2.01
C THR A 382 21.77 1.50 1.52
N GLY A 383 21.49 1.92 0.29
CA GLY A 383 20.17 1.87 -0.34
C GLY A 383 19.19 2.95 0.13
N PHE A 384 19.59 3.88 1.01
CA PHE A 384 18.73 4.97 1.46
C PHE A 384 18.67 6.10 0.42
N ILE A 385 17.51 6.74 0.34
CA ILE A 385 17.31 7.96 -0.45
C ILE A 385 17.31 9.18 0.46
N HIS A 386 17.86 10.28 -0.04
CA HIS A 386 17.93 11.57 0.63
C HIS A 386 17.13 12.60 -0.15
N ARG A 387 16.16 13.26 0.48
CA ARG A 387 15.32 14.28 -0.17
C ARG A 387 15.07 15.48 0.74
N HIS A 388 14.70 16.61 0.12
CA HIS A 388 14.23 17.77 0.86
C HIS A 388 12.91 17.49 1.57
N TYR A 389 12.79 17.97 2.81
CA TYR A 389 11.56 17.92 3.61
C TYR A 389 10.96 19.32 3.78
N TYR A 390 11.71 20.25 4.38
CA TYR A 390 11.36 21.66 4.59
C TYR A 390 12.65 22.50 4.52
N LYS A 391 12.60 23.83 4.34
CA LYS A 391 13.78 24.73 4.15
C LYS A 391 15.04 24.22 4.88
N ASP A 392 16.08 23.87 4.11
CA ASP A 392 17.40 23.35 4.52
C ASP A 392 17.45 22.03 5.32
N GLN A 393 16.34 21.30 5.45
CA GLN A 393 16.29 19.99 6.12
C GLN A 393 16.15 18.82 5.14
N MET A 394 16.95 17.77 5.39
CA MET A 394 16.98 16.53 4.61
C MET A 394 16.34 15.37 5.36
N LEU A 395 15.55 14.56 4.63
CA LEU A 395 15.01 13.30 5.12
C LEU A 395 15.74 12.13 4.46
N ARG A 396 16.23 11.20 5.28
CA ARG A 396 16.81 9.90 4.88
C ARG A 396 15.77 8.81 5.10
N GLU A 397 15.42 8.06 4.05
CA GLU A 397 14.45 6.98 4.13
C GLU A 397 14.81 5.79 3.23
N LEU A 398 14.36 4.58 3.59
CA LEU A 398 14.50 3.37 2.76
C LEU A 398 13.15 3.07 2.08
N PRO A 399 13.05 3.15 0.74
CA PRO A 399 11.80 2.94 0.00
C PRO A 399 11.45 1.44 -0.12
N PHE A 400 10.75 0.94 0.91
CA PHE A 400 10.48 -0.48 1.10
C PHE A 400 9.61 -1.14 0.01
N ASN A 401 8.56 -0.48 -0.46
CA ASN A 401 7.68 -1.03 -1.50
C ASN A 401 8.32 -0.98 -2.88
N PHE A 402 9.17 0.02 -3.15
CA PHE A 402 10.00 0.06 -4.35
C PHE A 402 10.98 -1.10 -4.39
N LEU A 403 11.63 -1.40 -3.26
CA LEU A 403 12.52 -2.55 -3.14
C LEU A 403 11.79 -3.86 -3.44
N LYS A 404 10.59 -4.06 -2.87
CA LYS A 404 9.74 -5.23 -3.18
C LYS A 404 9.38 -5.31 -4.66
N TYR A 405 8.99 -4.19 -5.26
CA TYR A 405 8.60 -4.12 -6.67
C TYR A 405 9.75 -4.58 -7.58
N VAL A 406 10.96 -4.11 -7.34
CA VAL A 406 12.14 -4.54 -8.10
C VAL A 406 12.46 -6.01 -7.83
N LEU A 407 12.30 -6.46 -6.58
CA LEU A 407 12.54 -7.85 -6.19
C LEU A 407 11.61 -8.83 -6.91
N ILE A 408 10.34 -8.48 -7.16
CA ILE A 408 9.40 -9.34 -7.92
C ILE A 408 10.01 -9.74 -9.27
N GLN A 409 10.46 -8.75 -10.05
CA GLN A 409 11.02 -9.00 -11.37
C GLN A 409 12.34 -9.78 -11.30
N TRP A 410 13.20 -9.41 -10.36
CA TRP A 410 14.48 -10.08 -10.17
C TRP A 410 14.30 -11.54 -9.74
N TRP A 411 13.40 -11.81 -8.79
CA TRP A 411 13.16 -13.14 -8.24
C TRP A 411 12.58 -14.09 -9.28
N ASP A 412 11.60 -13.63 -10.06
CA ASP A 412 11.02 -14.43 -11.14
C ASP A 412 12.09 -14.85 -12.15
N THR A 413 12.89 -13.89 -12.59
CA THR A 413 13.92 -14.10 -13.63
C THR A 413 15.11 -14.94 -13.14
N ASN A 414 15.57 -14.69 -11.92
CA ASN A 414 16.84 -15.25 -11.43
C ASN A 414 16.69 -16.51 -10.58
N ILE A 415 15.49 -16.75 -10.03
CA ILE A 415 15.20 -17.88 -9.14
C ILE A 415 14.09 -18.74 -9.74
N PHE A 416 12.87 -18.21 -9.88
CA PHE A 416 11.69 -19.02 -10.22
C PHE A 416 11.80 -19.69 -11.60
N GLN A 417 12.06 -18.91 -12.64
CA GLN A 417 12.23 -19.41 -14.02
C GLN A 417 13.43 -20.35 -14.20
N LYS A 418 14.39 -20.32 -13.28
CA LYS A 418 15.58 -21.18 -13.28
C LYS A 418 15.39 -22.48 -12.51
N THR A 419 14.20 -22.74 -11.99
CA THR A 419 13.87 -23.96 -11.25
C THR A 419 12.68 -24.66 -11.88
N THR A 420 12.75 -25.99 -12.03
CA THR A 420 11.66 -26.76 -12.62
C THR A 420 10.55 -27.00 -11.61
N LYS A 421 9.30 -27.07 -12.08
CA LYS A 421 8.14 -27.40 -11.23
C LYS A 421 8.31 -28.71 -10.47
N ALA A 422 8.94 -29.72 -11.09
CA ALA A 422 9.22 -31.00 -10.45
C ALA A 422 10.18 -30.83 -9.26
N ASN A 423 11.28 -30.10 -9.45
CA ASN A 423 12.28 -29.90 -8.40
C ASN A 423 11.75 -29.01 -7.26
N ARG A 424 11.00 -27.94 -7.57
CA ARG A 424 10.34 -27.08 -6.57
C ARG A 424 9.38 -27.84 -5.66
N ASN A 425 8.78 -28.91 -6.18
CA ASN A 425 7.82 -29.76 -5.46
C ASN A 425 8.43 -31.06 -4.92
N SER A 426 9.76 -31.22 -5.01
CA SER A 426 10.47 -32.38 -4.47
C SER A 426 10.63 -32.24 -2.96
N TYR A 427 9.96 -33.11 -2.20
CA TYR A 427 10.09 -33.15 -0.75
C TYR A 427 11.49 -33.59 -0.32
N GLU A 428 12.14 -34.48 -1.07
CA GLU A 428 13.50 -34.96 -0.78
C GLU A 428 14.51 -33.81 -0.84
N ILE A 429 14.41 -32.95 -1.86
CA ILE A 429 15.28 -31.77 -1.99
C ILE A 429 15.03 -30.81 -0.83
N TYR A 430 13.76 -30.50 -0.53
CA TYR A 430 13.41 -29.63 0.59
C TYR A 430 13.91 -30.19 1.93
N LEU A 431 13.73 -31.49 2.17
CA LEU A 431 14.22 -32.18 3.36
C LEU A 431 15.74 -32.14 3.47
N SER A 432 16.47 -32.21 2.34
CA SER A 432 17.93 -32.06 2.34
C SER A 432 18.39 -30.68 2.82
N PHE A 433 17.61 -29.62 2.58
CA PHE A 433 17.88 -28.30 3.13
C PHE A 433 17.58 -28.24 4.63
N VAL A 434 16.48 -28.84 5.08
CA VAL A 434 16.14 -28.97 6.50
C VAL A 434 17.23 -29.75 7.25
N GLN A 435 17.71 -30.86 6.69
CA GLN A 435 18.82 -31.67 7.20
C GLN A 435 20.08 -30.81 7.37
N LYS A 436 20.49 -30.09 6.31
CA LYS A 436 21.65 -29.18 6.36
C LYS A 436 21.50 -28.15 7.47
N MET A 437 20.31 -27.54 7.61
CA MET A 437 20.03 -26.56 8.67
C MET A 437 20.07 -27.18 10.05
N ALA A 438 19.55 -28.40 10.23
CA ALA A 438 19.62 -29.12 11.50
C ALA A 438 21.08 -29.45 11.88
N THR A 439 21.91 -29.89 10.92
CA THR A 439 23.33 -30.13 11.15
C THR A 439 24.06 -28.85 11.55
N MET A 440 23.80 -27.74 10.86
CA MET A 440 24.43 -26.45 11.17
C MET A 440 23.98 -25.92 12.53
N TRP A 441 22.70 -26.08 12.88
CA TRP A 441 22.22 -25.70 14.20
C TRP A 441 22.84 -26.57 15.30
N LEU A 442 22.91 -27.89 15.12
CA LEU A 442 23.55 -28.79 16.09
C LEU A 442 24.99 -28.40 16.40
N ALA A 443 25.75 -27.94 15.39
CA ALA A 443 27.13 -27.52 15.57
C ALA A 443 27.27 -26.26 16.46
N GLU A 444 26.29 -25.36 16.43
CA GLU A 444 26.29 -24.11 17.21
C GLU A 444 25.47 -24.18 18.49
N ARG A 445 24.60 -25.19 18.62
CA ARG A 445 23.57 -25.29 19.65
C ARG A 445 24.16 -25.23 21.05
N ASP A 446 25.18 -26.04 21.34
CA ASP A 446 25.68 -26.19 22.70
C ASP A 446 26.28 -24.86 23.20
N LYS A 447 27.03 -24.17 22.33
CA LYS A 447 27.55 -22.82 22.60
C LYS A 447 26.42 -21.83 22.94
N VAL A 448 25.31 -21.86 22.19
CA VAL A 448 24.16 -20.98 22.45
C VAL A 448 23.45 -21.35 23.75
N ILE A 449 23.21 -22.64 24.00
CA ILE A 449 22.49 -23.12 25.19
C ILE A 449 23.31 -22.88 26.46
N GLU A 450 24.61 -23.13 26.44
CA GLU A 450 25.51 -22.83 27.57
C GLU A 450 25.46 -21.34 27.93
N GLY A 451 25.51 -20.49 26.92
CA GLY A 451 25.39 -19.05 27.12
C GLY A 451 24.04 -18.61 27.69
N ILE A 452 22.94 -19.19 27.20
CA ILE A 452 21.59 -18.97 27.76
C ILE A 452 21.52 -19.42 29.22
N GLN A 453 22.12 -20.58 29.56
CA GLN A 453 22.10 -21.11 30.92
C GLN A 453 22.96 -20.29 31.89
N SER A 454 24.01 -19.64 31.38
CA SER A 454 24.93 -18.80 32.18
C SER A 454 24.33 -17.45 32.58
N ASP A 455 23.29 -16.98 31.89
CA ASP A 455 22.61 -15.71 32.16
C ASP A 455 21.21 -15.94 32.75
N ASN A 456 20.95 -15.37 33.93
CA ASN A 456 19.68 -15.56 34.64
C ASN A 456 18.45 -15.02 33.88
N MET A 457 18.61 -13.94 33.11
CA MET A 457 17.53 -13.36 32.29
C MET A 457 17.26 -14.23 31.07
N LEU A 458 18.31 -14.66 30.37
CA LEU A 458 18.17 -15.54 29.21
C LEU A 458 17.62 -16.92 29.60
N ARG A 459 18.06 -17.49 30.72
CA ARG A 459 17.52 -18.76 31.23
C ARG A 459 16.02 -18.67 31.51
N ARG A 460 15.56 -17.60 32.19
CA ARG A 460 14.12 -17.37 32.41
C ARG A 460 13.36 -17.20 31.11
N ALA A 461 13.93 -16.48 30.14
CA ALA A 461 13.34 -16.33 28.82
C ALA A 461 13.25 -17.68 28.08
N TYR A 462 14.26 -18.54 28.21
CA TYR A 462 14.26 -19.88 27.65
C TYR A 462 13.18 -20.77 28.27
N GLU A 463 13.04 -20.77 29.60
CA GLU A 463 11.97 -21.50 30.29
C GLU A 463 10.57 -21.00 29.89
N ALA A 464 10.42 -19.68 29.73
CA ALA A 464 9.17 -19.03 29.33
C ALA A 464 8.88 -19.07 27.82
N HIS A 465 9.76 -19.65 26.99
CA HIS A 465 9.68 -19.63 25.54
C HIS A 465 9.59 -18.20 24.94
N ASP A 466 10.27 -17.24 25.56
CA ASP A 466 10.29 -15.83 25.12
C ASP A 466 11.34 -15.60 24.02
N HIS A 467 10.91 -15.83 22.78
CA HIS A 467 11.69 -15.57 21.57
C HIS A 467 12.22 -14.14 21.46
N LYS A 468 11.48 -13.13 21.94
CA LYS A 468 11.85 -11.73 21.77
C LYS A 468 13.12 -11.40 22.54
N THR A 469 13.29 -12.01 23.70
CA THR A 469 14.47 -11.83 24.55
C THR A 469 15.65 -12.70 24.08
N LEU A 470 15.38 -13.90 23.56
CA LEU A 470 16.42 -14.85 23.15
C LEU A 470 17.03 -14.52 21.79
N MET A 471 16.24 -14.12 20.80
CA MET A 471 16.70 -13.94 19.42
C MET A 471 17.88 -12.96 19.28
N PRO A 472 17.92 -11.79 19.94
CA PRO A 472 19.07 -10.89 19.86
C PRO A 472 20.37 -11.54 20.37
N TYR A 473 20.28 -12.39 21.40
CA TYR A 473 21.44 -13.14 21.88
C TYR A 473 21.89 -14.17 20.85
N VAL A 474 20.95 -14.95 20.30
CA VAL A 474 21.27 -15.96 19.28
C VAL A 474 21.90 -15.32 18.04
N GLU A 475 21.34 -14.22 17.55
CA GLU A 475 21.87 -13.46 16.41
C GLU A 475 23.31 -12.97 16.66
N ASN A 476 23.66 -12.61 17.90
CA ASN A 476 25.04 -12.25 18.24
C ASN A 476 26.00 -13.45 18.23
N VAL A 477 25.52 -14.65 18.60
CA VAL A 477 26.36 -15.85 18.70
C VAL A 477 26.57 -16.52 17.35
N VAL A 478 25.51 -16.64 16.54
CA VAL A 478 25.52 -17.37 15.26
C VAL A 478 25.35 -16.46 14.05
N SER A 479 25.33 -15.14 14.19
CA SER A 479 24.96 -14.16 13.14
C SER A 479 23.46 -14.14 12.79
N TYR A 480 23.01 -12.96 12.34
CA TYR A 480 21.66 -12.75 11.83
C TYR A 480 21.30 -13.70 10.67
N LEU A 481 22.25 -13.99 9.79
CA LEU A 481 22.03 -14.84 8.62
C LEU A 481 21.64 -16.25 9.04
N TYR A 482 22.44 -16.91 9.89
CA TYR A 482 22.13 -18.27 10.33
C TYR A 482 20.87 -18.32 11.20
N ALA A 483 20.69 -17.37 12.10
CA ALA A 483 19.46 -17.29 12.90
C ALA A 483 18.21 -17.22 12.00
N THR A 484 18.24 -16.39 10.96
CA THR A 484 17.15 -16.25 9.99
C THR A 484 16.90 -17.54 9.20
N LEU A 485 17.97 -18.24 8.80
CA LEU A 485 17.87 -19.54 8.11
C LEU A 485 17.31 -20.64 9.00
N PHE A 486 17.73 -20.71 10.27
CA PHE A 486 17.19 -21.67 11.23
C PHE A 486 15.70 -21.44 11.46
N VAL A 487 15.27 -20.19 11.68
CA VAL A 487 13.84 -19.88 11.79
C VAL A 487 13.06 -20.32 10.53
N ARG A 488 13.65 -20.13 9.34
CA ARG A 488 13.00 -20.50 8.08
C ARG A 488 12.78 -22.00 7.94
N PHE A 489 13.77 -22.82 8.26
CA PHE A 489 13.76 -24.25 7.94
C PHE A 489 13.47 -25.16 9.14
N LEU A 490 13.75 -24.70 10.35
CA LEU A 490 13.56 -25.44 11.61
C LEU A 490 12.43 -24.86 12.47
N SER A 491 11.68 -23.87 11.95
CA SER A 491 10.64 -23.09 12.64
C SER A 491 11.17 -22.07 13.66
N GLN A 492 10.26 -21.22 14.18
CA GLN A 492 10.58 -20.25 15.23
C GLN A 492 11.11 -20.94 16.50
N ASP A 493 10.66 -22.15 16.78
CA ASP A 493 11.01 -22.90 17.99
C ASP A 493 12.33 -23.69 17.89
N PHE A 494 13.17 -23.41 16.89
CA PHE A 494 14.42 -24.16 16.66
C PHE A 494 15.35 -24.21 17.89
N ILE A 495 15.35 -23.14 18.70
CA ILE A 495 16.12 -23.02 19.94
C ILE A 495 15.69 -24.08 20.96
N PHE A 496 14.40 -24.43 20.97
CA PHE A 496 13.79 -25.36 21.91
C PHE A 496 13.74 -26.80 21.38
N LEU A 497 14.18 -27.05 20.14
CA LEU A 497 14.17 -28.39 19.57
C LEU A 497 15.07 -29.33 20.38
N PRO A 498 14.57 -30.49 20.83
CA PRO A 498 15.39 -31.47 21.52
C PRO A 498 16.51 -31.97 20.61
N GLU A 499 17.70 -32.14 21.18
CA GLU A 499 18.89 -32.61 20.45
C GLU A 499 18.63 -33.94 19.72
N GLY A 500 17.91 -34.86 20.35
CA GLY A 500 17.52 -36.13 19.70
C GLY A 500 16.64 -35.94 18.45
N ARG A 501 15.74 -34.95 18.45
CA ARG A 501 14.91 -34.61 17.28
C ARG A 501 15.76 -33.99 16.17
N LEU A 502 16.70 -33.12 16.54
CA LEU A 502 17.65 -32.52 15.61
C LEU A 502 18.59 -33.56 14.99
N LYS A 503 19.11 -34.51 15.78
CA LYS A 503 19.96 -35.61 15.27
C LYS A 503 19.23 -36.48 14.28
N LYS A 504 17.96 -36.80 14.53
CA LYS A 504 17.12 -37.54 13.58
C LYS A 504 16.84 -36.74 12.31
N LEU A 505 16.53 -35.45 12.44
CA LEU A 505 16.37 -34.55 11.29
C LEU A 505 17.67 -34.44 10.48
N ALA A 506 18.83 -34.35 11.12
CA ALA A 506 20.14 -34.31 10.47
C ALA A 506 20.53 -35.65 9.82
N GLY A 507 20.13 -36.77 10.41
CA GLY A 507 20.32 -38.13 9.88
C GLY A 507 19.33 -38.50 8.77
N GLY A 508 18.38 -37.62 8.45
CA GLY A 508 17.42 -37.77 7.36
C GLY A 508 16.17 -38.58 7.66
N GLU A 509 15.86 -38.80 8.95
CA GLU A 509 14.56 -39.33 9.34
C GLU A 509 13.47 -38.25 9.15
N SER A 510 12.38 -38.60 8.46
CA SER A 510 11.22 -37.71 8.33
C SER A 510 10.50 -37.62 9.67
N ILE A 511 10.59 -36.45 10.32
CA ILE A 511 9.82 -36.12 11.52
C ILE A 511 8.88 -34.99 11.15
N THR A 512 7.60 -35.11 11.50
CA THR A 512 6.64 -34.00 11.38
C THR A 512 7.18 -32.82 12.19
N ILE A 513 7.49 -31.70 11.54
CA ILE A 513 7.98 -30.47 12.19
C ILE A 513 6.83 -29.76 12.88
#